data_AF-A0A381NXE3-F1
#
_entry.id   AF-A0A381NXE3-F1
#
_cell.length_a   1.000
_cell.length_b   1.000
_cell.length_c   1.000
_cell.angle_alpha   90.00
_cell.angle_beta   90.00
_cell.angle_gamma   90.00
#
_symmetry.space_group_name_H-M   'P 1'
#
loop_
_entity.id
_entity.type
_entity.pdbx_description
1 polymer ?
#
loop_
_entity_poly.entity_id
_entity_poly.type
_entity_poly.pdbx_seq_one_letter_code
_entity_poly.pdbx_strand_id
1 'polypeptide(L)'
;MKHDGIAVIDFGGQYAHLIATKVRRHGVLAEIRQPEDPIEAFEGFKGIIISGSPSLASHGEDSEYTHAIYDLDVPIIGFCFGHQEIARHYDGEVIHGGREWGKVNLHLTGEHPLFAGLGPVEQVFMSHYDSIASVGADFQELGYSKATEGSEGHRFAAIGSDTLRRYGLQFHPEVDDTVHGDRMIANFVFGICGCKPSWTMEGYVDDESERLRRQVDDGSVFLLASGGVDSTVAAVLIASALGPGHLQLLHIDNGLMRKNESTEVVEYFKELGLGENLAFVDATEDFLSALEGVIEPEEKRRIIGDTFIEVFNREAKRLGIDDHLLGQGTIYPDTIETGATKRSDTIKTHHNRVPIIEELINEGRVVEPLVELYKVEVRELGEKLGIPDKLVHRHPFPGPGLGVRLLCNNGDDDRLGFDQIEPALTPITERFGLKALALPFRSVGVKADVRAYEHPVMLSGNVSWDKLIQATSTVTADAPGVNRCVWNLATEAPISAHAVAGTVTRERLKLLREADAIVMQAL
;
A
#
# COMPACT_ATOMS: atom_id res chain seq x y z
N MET A 1 14.35 -22.69 1.52
CA MET A 1 13.69 -24.01 1.28
C MET A 1 12.46 -23.84 0.37
N LYS A 2 11.87 -24.89 -0.22
CA LYS A 2 10.60 -24.75 -0.98
C LYS A 2 9.45 -24.64 0.04
N HIS A 3 8.91 -23.43 0.20
CA HIS A 3 7.77 -23.16 1.07
C HIS A 3 6.47 -23.67 0.45
N ASP A 4 5.51 -24.06 1.29
CA ASP A 4 4.15 -24.25 0.81
C ASP A 4 3.57 -22.89 0.40
N GLY A 5 3.00 -22.80 -0.81
CA GLY A 5 2.55 -21.55 -1.39
C GLY A 5 1.11 -21.59 -1.89
N ILE A 6 0.47 -20.42 -1.90
CA ILE A 6 -0.80 -20.16 -2.58
C ILE A 6 -0.59 -19.10 -3.68
N ALA A 7 -1.08 -19.37 -4.88
CA ALA A 7 -1.12 -18.36 -5.93
C ALA A 7 -2.40 -17.52 -5.80
N VAL A 8 -2.28 -16.20 -5.89
CA VAL A 8 -3.41 -15.26 -5.87
C VAL A 8 -3.48 -14.58 -7.23
N ILE A 9 -4.50 -14.89 -8.02
CA ILE A 9 -4.68 -14.27 -9.34
C ILE A 9 -5.36 -12.91 -9.16
N ASP A 10 -4.70 -11.85 -9.62
CA ASP A 10 -5.20 -10.48 -9.53
C ASP A 10 -5.93 -10.04 -10.80
N PHE A 11 -7.26 -10.01 -10.75
CA PHE A 11 -8.10 -9.50 -11.85
C PHE A 11 -8.29 -7.97 -11.82
N GLY A 12 -7.35 -7.23 -11.23
CA GLY A 12 -7.36 -5.76 -11.18
C GLY A 12 -8.26 -5.19 -10.09
N GLY A 13 -8.66 -6.01 -9.11
CA GLY A 13 -9.41 -5.58 -7.94
C GLY A 13 -8.51 -4.97 -6.86
N GLN A 14 -9.08 -4.20 -5.93
CA GLN A 14 -8.32 -3.59 -4.82
C GLN A 14 -7.81 -4.60 -3.78
N TYR A 15 -8.15 -5.88 -3.92
CA TYR A 15 -8.09 -6.86 -2.83
C TYR A 15 -7.02 -7.95 -2.97
N ALA A 16 -6.37 -8.12 -4.13
CA ALA A 16 -5.38 -9.19 -4.32
C ALA A 16 -4.22 -9.13 -3.30
N HIS A 17 -3.68 -7.93 -3.04
CA HIS A 17 -2.66 -7.74 -1.99
C HIS A 17 -3.20 -8.03 -0.59
N LEU A 18 -4.48 -7.76 -0.32
CA LEU A 18 -5.10 -8.06 0.95
C LEU A 18 -5.25 -9.57 1.14
N ILE A 19 -5.72 -10.29 0.12
CA ILE A 19 -5.80 -11.76 0.10
C ILE A 19 -4.41 -12.36 0.38
N ALA A 20 -3.39 -11.95 -0.37
CA ALA A 20 -2.02 -12.44 -0.18
C ALA A 20 -1.51 -12.16 1.25
N THR A 21 -1.79 -10.97 1.80
CA THR A 21 -1.44 -10.62 3.18
C THR A 21 -2.17 -11.52 4.19
N LYS A 22 -3.47 -11.79 3.99
CA LYS A 22 -4.24 -12.67 4.89
C LYS A 22 -3.73 -14.11 4.87
N VAL A 23 -3.32 -14.64 3.72
CA VAL A 23 -2.68 -15.96 3.62
C VAL A 23 -1.33 -15.97 4.36
N ARG A 24 -0.48 -14.96 4.14
CA ARG A 24 0.84 -14.86 4.77
C ARG A 24 0.81 -14.68 6.29
N ARG A 25 -0.22 -14.03 6.84
CA ARG A 25 -0.47 -13.97 8.30
C ARG A 25 -0.64 -15.34 8.95
N HIS A 26 -1.02 -16.35 8.17
CA HIS A 26 -1.09 -17.74 8.63
C HIS A 26 0.24 -18.50 8.45
N GLY A 27 1.32 -17.82 8.05
CA GLY A 27 2.64 -18.43 7.85
C GLY A 27 2.76 -19.28 6.59
N VAL A 28 1.95 -19.01 5.56
CA VAL A 28 2.01 -19.67 4.25
C VAL A 28 2.38 -18.64 3.19
N LEU A 29 3.30 -18.99 2.29
CA LEU A 29 3.71 -18.07 1.23
C LEU A 29 2.51 -17.79 0.32
N ALA A 30 2.33 -16.52 -0.08
CA ALA A 30 1.36 -16.15 -1.08
C ALA A 30 2.03 -15.28 -2.15
N GLU A 31 1.85 -15.64 -3.42
CA GLU A 31 2.38 -14.89 -4.55
C GLU A 31 1.22 -14.42 -5.44
N ILE A 32 1.25 -13.14 -5.79
CA ILE A 32 0.34 -12.56 -6.77
C ILE A 32 0.79 -12.98 -8.17
N ARG A 33 -0.17 -13.47 -8.95
CA ARG A 33 -0.03 -13.84 -10.37
C ARG A 33 -0.97 -12.99 -11.20
N GLN A 34 -0.55 -12.68 -12.42
CA GLN A 34 -1.39 -11.99 -13.38
C GLN A 34 -2.34 -12.99 -14.05
N PRO A 35 -3.55 -12.56 -14.49
CA PRO A 35 -4.49 -13.44 -15.16
C PRO A 35 -3.89 -14.10 -16.41
N GLU A 36 -3.04 -13.37 -17.14
CA GLU A 36 -2.41 -13.80 -18.39
C GLU A 36 -1.11 -14.61 -18.17
N ASP A 37 -0.69 -14.83 -16.92
CA ASP A 37 0.53 -15.59 -16.63
C ASP A 37 0.43 -17.01 -17.22
N PRO A 38 1.52 -17.57 -17.77
CA PRO A 38 1.49 -18.89 -18.37
C PRO A 38 1.28 -19.96 -17.28
N ILE A 39 0.76 -21.14 -17.66
CA ILE A 39 0.35 -22.17 -16.69
C ILE A 39 1.50 -22.62 -15.79
N GLU A 40 2.73 -22.59 -16.30
CA GLU A 40 3.97 -22.92 -15.58
C GLU A 40 4.19 -22.00 -14.37
N ALA A 41 3.68 -20.77 -14.40
CA ALA A 41 3.77 -19.83 -13.27
C ALA A 41 2.90 -20.26 -12.08
N PHE A 42 1.97 -21.20 -12.27
CA PHE A 42 1.10 -21.77 -11.25
C PHE A 42 1.57 -23.15 -10.76
N GLU A 43 2.64 -23.69 -11.33
CA GLU A 43 3.19 -24.96 -10.89
C GLU A 43 3.85 -24.87 -9.51
N GLY A 44 3.63 -25.89 -8.68
CA GLY A 44 4.24 -26.00 -7.35
C GLY A 44 3.50 -25.28 -6.23
N PHE A 45 2.46 -24.50 -6.53
CA PHE A 45 1.51 -24.00 -5.53
C PHE A 45 0.59 -25.12 -5.05
N LYS A 46 0.14 -25.05 -3.80
CA LYS A 46 -0.77 -26.02 -3.20
C LYS A 46 -2.25 -25.65 -3.36
N GLY A 47 -2.54 -24.43 -3.78
CA GLY A 47 -3.88 -23.92 -4.03
C GLY A 47 -3.83 -22.57 -4.73
N ILE A 48 -4.97 -22.20 -5.32
CA ILE A 48 -5.13 -20.96 -6.08
C ILE A 48 -6.32 -20.19 -5.53
N ILE A 49 -6.17 -18.87 -5.37
CA ILE A 49 -7.25 -17.95 -5.05
C ILE A 49 -7.44 -17.00 -6.24
N ILE A 50 -8.67 -16.94 -6.77
CA ILE A 50 -9.04 -15.99 -7.83
C ILE A 50 -9.70 -14.77 -7.16
N SER A 51 -9.11 -13.59 -7.33
CA SER A 51 -9.60 -12.36 -6.69
C SER A 51 -10.92 -11.86 -7.30
N GLY A 52 -11.49 -10.83 -6.67
CA GLY A 52 -12.51 -9.99 -7.29
C GLY A 52 -11.94 -9.13 -8.43
N SER A 53 -12.82 -8.55 -9.23
CA SER A 53 -12.52 -7.63 -10.34
C SER A 53 -13.54 -6.48 -10.37
N PRO A 54 -13.19 -5.28 -10.87
CA PRO A 54 -14.18 -4.27 -11.26
C PRO A 54 -15.00 -4.68 -12.50
N SER A 55 -14.56 -5.68 -13.26
CA SER A 55 -15.27 -6.22 -14.43
C SER A 55 -16.55 -6.97 -14.05
N LEU A 56 -17.46 -7.10 -15.02
CA LEU A 56 -18.71 -7.84 -14.91
C LEU A 56 -18.59 -9.17 -15.66
N ALA A 57 -18.62 -10.29 -14.94
CA ALA A 57 -18.53 -11.63 -15.52
C ALA A 57 -19.67 -11.92 -16.53
N SER A 58 -20.86 -11.37 -16.30
CA SER A 58 -22.04 -11.54 -17.16
C SER A 58 -21.91 -10.94 -18.56
N HIS A 59 -20.96 -10.02 -18.77
CA HIS A 59 -20.72 -9.40 -20.08
C HIS A 59 -19.69 -10.16 -20.93
N GLY A 60 -19.11 -11.24 -20.42
CA GLY A 60 -18.34 -12.21 -21.21
C GLY A 60 -17.03 -11.69 -21.79
N GLU A 61 -16.46 -10.61 -21.24
CA GLU A 61 -15.32 -9.90 -21.85
C GLU A 61 -13.93 -10.19 -21.28
N ASP A 62 -13.76 -11.00 -20.23
CA ASP A 62 -12.40 -11.33 -19.76
C ASP A 62 -11.80 -12.51 -20.55
N SER A 63 -11.83 -12.38 -21.88
CA SER A 63 -11.11 -13.25 -22.80
C SER A 63 -9.65 -12.85 -22.85
N GLU A 64 -8.86 -13.18 -21.81
CA GLU A 64 -7.40 -13.32 -21.94
C GLU A 64 -6.70 -13.94 -20.72
N TYR A 65 -7.40 -14.55 -19.75
CA TYR A 65 -6.70 -15.24 -18.65
C TYR A 65 -6.50 -16.74 -18.88
N THR A 66 -5.47 -17.30 -18.24
CA THR A 66 -5.02 -18.68 -18.44
C THR A 66 -6.02 -19.68 -17.84
N HIS A 67 -7.06 -20.04 -18.59
CA HIS A 67 -8.05 -21.04 -18.18
C HIS A 67 -7.47 -22.43 -17.86
N ALA A 68 -6.27 -22.74 -18.36
CA ALA A 68 -5.56 -23.99 -18.04
C ALA A 68 -5.32 -24.19 -16.53
N ILE A 69 -5.45 -23.15 -15.70
CA ILE A 69 -5.42 -23.28 -14.23
C ILE A 69 -6.48 -24.27 -13.72
N TYR A 70 -7.62 -24.39 -14.41
CA TYR A 70 -8.71 -25.29 -14.02
C TYR A 70 -8.38 -26.77 -14.26
N ASP A 71 -7.36 -27.07 -15.07
CA ASP A 71 -6.86 -28.42 -15.31
C ASP A 71 -5.86 -28.88 -14.22
N LEU A 72 -5.43 -27.98 -13.33
CA LEU A 72 -4.52 -28.30 -12.24
C LEU A 72 -5.22 -29.10 -11.12
N ASP A 73 -4.53 -30.11 -10.60
CA ASP A 73 -4.96 -30.93 -9.46
C ASP A 73 -4.65 -30.26 -8.11
N VAL A 74 -5.01 -28.97 -8.01
CA VAL A 74 -4.92 -28.18 -6.78
C VAL A 74 -6.28 -27.54 -6.49
N PRO A 75 -6.63 -27.26 -5.22
CA PRO A 75 -7.85 -26.53 -4.90
C PRO A 75 -7.84 -25.13 -5.48
N ILE A 76 -9.00 -24.68 -5.94
CA ILE A 76 -9.22 -23.31 -6.40
C ILE A 76 -10.40 -22.72 -5.65
N ILE A 77 -10.25 -21.52 -5.12
CA ILE A 77 -11.35 -20.74 -4.55
C ILE A 77 -11.42 -19.36 -5.21
N GLY A 78 -12.63 -18.92 -5.56
CA GLY A 78 -12.86 -17.60 -6.14
C GLY A 78 -13.62 -16.68 -5.20
N PHE A 79 -13.27 -15.40 -5.17
CA PHE A 79 -13.98 -14.37 -4.42
C PHE A 79 -14.66 -13.38 -5.36
N CYS A 80 -15.94 -13.09 -5.12
CA CYS A 80 -16.79 -12.23 -5.94
C CYS A 80 -16.74 -12.59 -7.44
N PHE A 81 -15.96 -11.86 -8.25
CA PHE A 81 -15.75 -12.16 -9.67
C PHE A 81 -15.18 -13.58 -9.87
N GLY A 82 -14.15 -13.97 -9.12
CA GLY A 82 -13.58 -15.31 -9.23
C GLY A 82 -14.59 -16.42 -8.92
N HIS A 83 -15.55 -16.15 -8.03
CA HIS A 83 -16.64 -17.06 -7.70
C HIS A 83 -17.59 -17.26 -8.90
N GLN A 84 -17.90 -16.18 -9.62
CA GLN A 84 -18.73 -16.20 -10.83
C GLN A 84 -18.01 -16.91 -11.97
N GLU A 85 -16.72 -16.66 -12.15
CA GLU A 85 -15.91 -17.32 -13.19
C GLU A 85 -15.80 -18.83 -12.98
N ILE A 86 -15.60 -19.26 -11.73
CA ILE A 86 -15.64 -20.70 -11.40
C ILE A 86 -16.99 -21.30 -11.78
N ALA A 87 -18.09 -20.66 -11.42
CA ALA A 87 -19.41 -21.17 -11.76
C ALA A 87 -19.63 -21.25 -13.27
N ARG A 88 -19.27 -20.19 -14.01
CA ARG A 88 -19.39 -20.14 -15.47
C ARG A 88 -18.55 -21.21 -16.17
N HIS A 89 -17.34 -21.46 -15.67
CA HIS A 89 -16.45 -22.48 -16.22
C HIS A 89 -17.03 -23.90 -16.11
N TYR A 90 -17.77 -24.18 -15.03
CA TYR A 90 -18.39 -25.48 -14.76
C TYR A 90 -19.91 -25.47 -15.03
N ASP A 91 -20.32 -24.92 -16.18
CA ASP A 91 -21.69 -24.95 -16.72
C ASP A 91 -22.77 -24.30 -15.82
N GLY A 92 -22.37 -23.39 -14.91
CA GLY A 92 -23.28 -22.54 -14.16
C GLY A 92 -23.74 -21.32 -14.97
N GLU A 93 -24.89 -20.77 -14.58
CA GLU A 93 -25.44 -19.56 -15.19
C GLU A 93 -25.18 -18.35 -14.29
N VAL A 94 -24.52 -17.32 -14.82
CA VAL A 94 -24.31 -16.02 -14.16
C VAL A 94 -25.20 -14.99 -14.84
N ILE A 95 -26.02 -14.31 -14.04
CA ILE A 95 -26.93 -13.26 -14.49
C ILE A 95 -26.55 -11.92 -13.89
N HIS A 96 -26.93 -10.83 -14.56
CA HIS A 96 -26.86 -9.51 -13.97
C HIS A 96 -28.03 -9.34 -12.98
N GLY A 97 -27.78 -9.65 -11.70
CA GLY A 97 -28.79 -9.82 -10.66
C GLY A 97 -29.18 -8.52 -9.93
N GLY A 98 -28.44 -7.44 -10.14
CA GLY A 98 -28.62 -6.17 -9.43
C GLY A 98 -27.57 -5.94 -8.35
N ARG A 99 -27.64 -4.80 -7.67
CA ARG A 99 -26.55 -4.29 -6.83
C ARG A 99 -26.74 -4.64 -5.35
N GLU A 100 -25.86 -5.47 -4.80
CA GLU A 100 -25.81 -5.76 -3.34
C GLU A 100 -24.46 -5.33 -2.76
N TRP A 101 -24.50 -4.33 -1.87
CA TRP A 101 -23.32 -3.72 -1.28
C TRP A 101 -23.43 -3.60 0.24
N GLY A 102 -22.34 -3.96 0.90
CA GLY A 102 -22.18 -3.79 2.33
C GLY A 102 -22.40 -5.07 3.13
N LYS A 103 -22.69 -4.89 4.42
CA LYS A 103 -22.79 -5.97 5.40
C LYS A 103 -24.11 -6.71 5.24
N VAL A 104 -24.03 -8.01 5.07
CA VAL A 104 -25.18 -8.91 4.99
C VAL A 104 -24.93 -10.17 5.83
N ASN A 105 -26.00 -10.92 6.10
CA ASN A 105 -25.90 -12.19 6.82
C ASN A 105 -25.85 -13.35 5.82
N LEU A 106 -24.75 -14.10 5.81
CA LEU A 106 -24.60 -15.38 5.14
C LEU A 106 -25.21 -16.47 6.01
N HIS A 107 -26.17 -17.22 5.47
CA HIS A 107 -26.74 -18.40 6.09
C HIS A 107 -26.14 -19.65 5.46
N LEU A 108 -25.48 -20.48 6.26
CA LEU A 108 -24.87 -21.73 5.80
C LEU A 108 -25.94 -22.81 5.62
N THR A 109 -25.85 -23.59 4.54
CA THR A 109 -26.79 -24.69 4.23
C THR A 109 -26.46 -25.98 4.98
N GLY A 110 -25.24 -26.10 5.50
CA GLY A 110 -24.76 -27.26 6.25
C GLY A 110 -23.34 -27.08 6.76
N GLU A 111 -22.79 -28.12 7.38
CA GLU A 111 -21.38 -28.16 7.79
C GLU A 111 -20.49 -28.39 6.57
N HIS A 112 -19.42 -27.61 6.44
CA HIS A 112 -18.45 -27.76 5.36
C HIS A 112 -17.05 -27.35 5.86
N PRO A 113 -15.96 -28.02 5.43
CA PRO A 113 -14.59 -27.71 5.89
C PRO A 113 -14.19 -26.23 5.73
N LEU A 114 -14.65 -25.58 4.66
CA LEU A 114 -14.43 -24.14 4.42
C LEU A 114 -14.95 -23.24 5.56
N PHE A 115 -16.01 -23.65 6.25
CA PHE A 115 -16.65 -22.91 7.34
C PHE A 115 -16.46 -23.60 8.70
N ALA A 116 -15.46 -24.48 8.84
CA ALA A 116 -15.16 -25.15 10.09
C ALA A 116 -14.92 -24.14 11.23
N GLY A 117 -15.61 -24.35 12.36
CA GLY A 117 -15.54 -23.51 13.55
C GLY A 117 -16.36 -22.22 13.48
N LEU A 118 -17.20 -22.05 12.46
CA LEU A 118 -18.12 -20.91 12.32
C LEU A 118 -19.56 -21.27 12.74
N GLY A 119 -20.36 -20.25 13.00
CA GLY A 119 -21.78 -20.40 13.27
C GLY A 119 -22.61 -20.62 11.99
N PRO A 120 -23.91 -20.93 12.12
CA PRO A 120 -24.80 -21.12 10.97
C PRO A 120 -25.15 -19.81 10.26
N VAL A 121 -24.87 -18.65 10.88
CA VAL A 121 -25.10 -17.32 10.33
C VAL A 121 -23.85 -16.47 10.56
N GLU A 122 -23.33 -15.88 9.50
CA GLU A 122 -22.07 -15.13 9.50
C GLU A 122 -22.25 -13.76 8.85
N GLN A 123 -21.68 -12.71 9.43
CA GLN A 123 -21.67 -11.40 8.78
C GLN A 123 -20.56 -11.34 7.73
N VAL A 124 -20.93 -11.03 6.50
CA VAL A 124 -20.03 -10.94 5.35
C VAL A 124 -20.20 -9.61 4.61
N PHE A 125 -19.17 -9.21 3.87
CA PHE A 125 -19.18 -8.00 3.06
C PHE A 125 -19.39 -8.33 1.57
N MET A 126 -20.56 -7.95 1.04
CA MET A 126 -20.92 -8.10 -0.38
C MET A 126 -20.46 -6.90 -1.20
N SER A 127 -19.92 -7.17 -2.38
CA SER A 127 -19.61 -6.15 -3.38
C SER A 127 -19.82 -6.67 -4.80
N HIS A 128 -21.07 -6.87 -5.24
CA HIS A 128 -21.35 -7.44 -6.57
C HIS A 128 -22.54 -6.80 -7.30
N TYR A 129 -22.56 -7.03 -8.62
CA TYR A 129 -23.66 -6.73 -9.54
C TYR A 129 -24.22 -8.02 -10.18
N ASP A 130 -23.30 -8.93 -10.48
CA ASP A 130 -23.60 -10.22 -11.07
C ASP A 130 -23.82 -11.27 -10.00
N SER A 131 -24.63 -12.25 -10.31
CA SER A 131 -25.06 -13.27 -9.37
C SER A 131 -25.22 -14.60 -10.08
N ILE A 132 -24.88 -15.68 -9.40
CA ILE A 132 -25.10 -17.03 -9.92
C ILE A 132 -26.59 -17.36 -9.83
N ALA A 133 -27.20 -17.70 -10.97
CA ALA A 133 -28.57 -18.20 -11.06
C ALA A 133 -28.64 -19.72 -10.92
N SER A 134 -27.62 -20.44 -11.41
CA SER A 134 -27.51 -21.89 -11.27
C SER A 134 -26.05 -22.35 -11.29
N VAL A 135 -25.77 -23.53 -10.73
CA VAL A 135 -24.46 -24.17 -10.74
C VAL A 135 -24.51 -25.51 -11.47
N GLY A 136 -23.37 -25.97 -12.00
CA GLY A 136 -23.25 -27.28 -12.62
C GLY A 136 -23.52 -28.45 -11.66
N ALA A 137 -23.71 -29.65 -12.22
CA ALA A 137 -24.17 -30.83 -11.48
C ALA A 137 -23.24 -31.29 -10.34
N ASP A 138 -21.95 -30.99 -10.43
CA ASP A 138 -20.95 -31.36 -9.43
C ASP A 138 -20.77 -30.32 -8.30
N PHE A 139 -21.56 -29.24 -8.31
CA PHE A 139 -21.53 -28.18 -7.31
C PHE A 139 -22.76 -28.22 -6.41
N GLN A 140 -22.54 -27.84 -5.15
CA GLN A 140 -23.59 -27.61 -4.17
C GLN A 140 -23.56 -26.16 -3.67
N GLU A 141 -24.72 -25.65 -3.29
CA GLU A 141 -24.82 -24.39 -2.54
C GLU A 141 -24.40 -24.63 -1.09
N LEU A 142 -23.38 -23.91 -0.63
CA LEU A 142 -22.89 -23.93 0.75
C LEU A 142 -23.49 -22.82 1.61
N GLY A 143 -24.03 -21.77 0.99
CA GLY A 143 -24.70 -20.68 1.70
C GLY A 143 -25.44 -19.71 0.79
N TYR A 144 -26.40 -18.99 1.38
CA TYR A 144 -27.16 -17.92 0.74
C TYR A 144 -27.15 -16.67 1.63
N SER A 145 -27.20 -15.46 1.08
CA SER A 145 -27.19 -14.22 1.86
C SER A 145 -28.58 -13.62 2.07
N LYS A 146 -28.72 -12.80 3.11
CA LYS A 146 -29.87 -11.93 3.37
C LYS A 146 -29.40 -10.56 3.82
N ALA A 147 -29.84 -9.51 3.13
CA ALA A 147 -29.55 -8.13 3.50
C ALA A 147 -30.28 -7.71 4.80
N THR A 148 -31.51 -8.18 5.01
CA THR A 148 -32.28 -7.97 6.25
C THR A 148 -33.06 -9.22 6.64
N GLU A 149 -33.35 -9.36 7.94
CA GLU A 149 -34.23 -10.43 8.40
C GLU A 149 -35.62 -10.29 7.76
N GLY A 150 -35.97 -11.25 6.88
CA GLY A 150 -37.23 -11.27 6.14
C GLY A 150 -37.12 -10.91 4.65
N SER A 151 -35.95 -10.48 4.16
CA SER A 151 -35.71 -10.33 2.73
C SER A 151 -35.67 -11.70 2.03
N GLU A 152 -35.93 -11.70 0.71
CA GLU A 152 -35.63 -12.86 -0.13
C GLU A 152 -34.13 -13.19 -0.02
N GLY A 153 -33.82 -14.49 0.03
CA GLY A 153 -32.45 -14.96 0.15
C GLY A 153 -31.77 -14.94 -1.20
N HIS A 154 -30.62 -14.29 -1.29
CA HIS A 154 -29.77 -14.34 -2.47
C HIS A 154 -28.99 -15.67 -2.47
N ARG A 155 -29.37 -16.55 -3.41
CA ARG A 155 -28.88 -17.93 -3.51
C ARG A 155 -27.45 -17.97 -4.02
N PHE A 156 -26.77 -19.07 -3.76
CA PHE A 156 -25.40 -19.34 -4.23
C PHE A 156 -24.34 -18.33 -3.75
N ALA A 157 -24.57 -17.63 -2.63
CA ALA A 157 -23.57 -16.75 -2.02
C ALA A 157 -22.28 -17.49 -1.62
N ALA A 158 -22.35 -18.80 -1.41
CA ALA A 158 -21.20 -19.68 -1.36
C ALA A 158 -21.50 -21.00 -2.10
N ILE A 159 -20.54 -21.50 -2.87
CA ILE A 159 -20.63 -22.75 -3.64
C ILE A 159 -19.39 -23.61 -3.43
N GLY A 160 -19.53 -24.93 -3.61
CA GLY A 160 -18.39 -25.84 -3.54
C GLY A 160 -18.61 -27.16 -4.27
N SER A 161 -17.50 -27.73 -4.71
CA SER A 161 -17.39 -29.09 -5.23
C SER A 161 -16.15 -29.75 -4.61
N ASP A 162 -16.34 -30.72 -3.72
CA ASP A 162 -15.22 -31.44 -3.10
C ASP A 162 -14.56 -32.41 -4.07
N THR A 163 -15.31 -32.94 -5.04
CA THR A 163 -14.79 -33.82 -6.09
C THR A 163 -13.85 -33.05 -7.02
N LEU A 164 -14.25 -31.85 -7.46
CA LEU A 164 -13.42 -31.00 -8.32
C LEU A 164 -12.43 -30.15 -7.53
N ARG A 165 -12.58 -30.07 -6.20
CA ARG A 165 -11.84 -29.16 -5.30
C ARG A 165 -11.94 -27.71 -5.79
N ARG A 166 -13.16 -27.27 -6.08
CA ARG A 166 -13.49 -25.92 -6.56
C ARG A 166 -14.49 -25.27 -5.62
N TYR A 167 -14.22 -24.04 -5.21
CA TYR A 167 -15.02 -23.32 -4.22
C TYR A 167 -15.23 -21.88 -4.67
N GLY A 168 -16.29 -21.24 -4.19
CA GLY A 168 -16.49 -19.82 -4.49
C GLY A 168 -17.31 -19.12 -3.42
N LEU A 169 -16.95 -17.88 -3.14
CA LEU A 169 -17.65 -16.99 -2.21
C LEU A 169 -18.01 -15.70 -2.96
N GLN A 170 -19.29 -15.31 -2.95
CA GLN A 170 -19.75 -14.09 -3.60
C GLN A 170 -19.27 -12.81 -2.87
N PHE A 171 -18.87 -12.95 -1.61
CA PHE A 171 -18.39 -11.89 -0.72
C PHE A 171 -16.86 -11.91 -0.59
N HIS A 172 -16.32 -10.89 0.10
CA HIS A 172 -14.88 -10.69 0.32
C HIS A 172 -14.48 -11.16 1.73
N PRO A 173 -13.93 -12.39 1.92
CA PRO A 173 -13.42 -12.82 3.23
C PRO A 173 -12.13 -12.10 3.65
N GLU A 174 -11.47 -11.39 2.74
CA GLU A 174 -10.22 -10.69 2.99
C GLU A 174 -10.40 -9.33 3.69
N VAL A 175 -11.61 -8.75 3.65
CA VAL A 175 -11.89 -7.45 4.28
C VAL A 175 -12.37 -7.62 5.73
N ASP A 176 -12.02 -6.67 6.59
CA ASP A 176 -12.33 -6.74 8.03
C ASP A 176 -13.83 -6.63 8.34
N ASP A 177 -14.65 -6.16 7.39
CA ASP A 177 -16.11 -6.14 7.51
C ASP A 177 -16.73 -7.55 7.45
N THR A 178 -16.00 -8.54 6.90
CA THR A 178 -16.32 -9.97 7.03
C THR A 178 -15.69 -10.51 8.30
N VAL A 179 -16.50 -10.60 9.37
CA VAL A 179 -16.03 -10.76 10.76
C VAL A 179 -15.10 -11.97 10.96
N HIS A 180 -15.41 -13.09 10.30
CA HIS A 180 -14.63 -14.33 10.40
C HIS A 180 -13.94 -14.73 9.10
N GLY A 181 -13.67 -13.75 8.23
CA GLY A 181 -13.05 -13.98 6.93
C GLY A 181 -11.65 -14.61 7.00
N ASP A 182 -10.81 -14.19 7.96
CA ASP A 182 -9.50 -14.80 8.23
C ASP A 182 -9.60 -16.31 8.52
N ARG A 183 -10.66 -16.75 9.20
CA ARG A 183 -10.90 -18.17 9.49
C ARG A 183 -11.28 -18.92 8.22
N MET A 184 -12.12 -18.34 7.36
CA MET A 184 -12.51 -18.94 6.09
C MET A 184 -11.30 -19.15 5.17
N ILE A 185 -10.42 -18.14 5.08
CA ILE A 185 -9.15 -18.23 4.34
C ILE A 185 -8.24 -19.30 4.97
N ALA A 186 -8.10 -19.32 6.29
CA ALA A 186 -7.30 -20.34 6.99
C ALA A 186 -7.82 -21.77 6.74
N ASN A 187 -9.14 -21.96 6.74
CA ASN A 187 -9.77 -23.26 6.46
C ASN A 187 -9.46 -23.74 5.04
N PHE A 188 -9.47 -22.83 4.06
CA PHE A 188 -9.05 -23.16 2.70
C PHE A 188 -7.55 -23.51 2.63
N VAL A 189 -6.70 -22.68 3.21
CA VAL A 189 -5.23 -22.82 3.15
C VAL A 189 -4.75 -24.10 3.87
N PHE A 190 -5.22 -24.34 5.09
CA PHE A 190 -4.77 -25.49 5.89
C PHE A 190 -5.62 -26.73 5.66
N GLY A 191 -6.94 -26.59 5.71
CA GLY A 191 -7.87 -27.71 5.67
C GLY A 191 -8.00 -28.32 4.28
N ILE A 192 -8.10 -27.48 3.25
CA ILE A 192 -8.39 -27.92 1.88
C ILE A 192 -7.11 -28.05 1.04
N CYS A 193 -6.20 -27.08 1.12
CA CYS A 193 -4.92 -27.12 0.40
C CYS A 193 -3.85 -27.96 1.10
N GLY A 194 -3.99 -28.18 2.42
CA GLY A 194 -3.00 -28.95 3.19
C GLY A 194 -1.64 -28.25 3.27
N CYS A 195 -1.63 -26.91 3.27
CA CYS A 195 -0.42 -26.14 3.49
C CYS A 195 0.07 -26.32 4.93
N LYS A 196 1.38 -26.16 5.13
CA LYS A 196 2.03 -26.07 6.44
C LYS A 196 2.52 -24.65 6.65
N PRO A 197 2.52 -24.13 7.89
CA PRO A 197 3.01 -22.78 8.17
C PRO A 197 4.56 -22.77 8.14
N SER A 198 5.14 -22.80 6.94
CA SER A 198 6.61 -22.83 6.73
C SER A 198 7.22 -21.45 6.49
N TRP A 199 6.40 -20.46 6.14
CA TRP A 199 6.82 -19.09 5.91
C TRP A 199 6.85 -18.33 7.25
N THR A 200 8.01 -18.36 7.90
CA THR A 200 8.26 -17.66 9.17
C THR A 200 9.42 -16.69 9.03
N MET A 201 9.42 -15.60 9.81
CA MET A 201 10.51 -14.63 9.76
C MET A 201 11.85 -15.22 10.22
N GLU A 202 11.85 -16.19 11.15
CA GLU A 202 13.07 -16.92 11.52
C GLU A 202 13.63 -17.70 10.32
N GLY A 203 12.78 -18.47 9.64
CA GLY A 203 13.20 -19.22 8.45
C GLY A 203 13.63 -18.30 7.31
N TYR A 204 12.96 -17.15 7.17
CA TYR A 204 13.32 -16.13 6.18
C TYR A 204 14.70 -15.53 6.44
N VAL A 205 15.05 -15.21 7.70
CA VAL A 205 16.40 -14.72 8.04
C VAL A 205 17.46 -15.72 7.59
N ASP A 206 17.27 -17.01 7.86
CA ASP A 206 18.23 -18.06 7.52
C ASP A 206 18.35 -18.24 6.00
N ASP A 207 17.22 -18.43 5.30
CA ASP A 207 17.15 -18.60 3.84
C ASP A 207 17.74 -17.38 3.11
N GLU A 208 17.38 -16.17 3.55
CA GLU A 208 17.83 -14.92 2.94
C GLU A 208 19.30 -14.65 3.24
N SER A 209 19.79 -14.96 4.45
CA SER A 209 21.21 -14.85 4.77
C SER A 209 22.07 -15.77 3.90
N GLU A 210 21.61 -16.98 3.60
CA GLU A 210 22.29 -17.85 2.64
C GLU A 210 22.27 -17.29 1.22
N ARG A 211 21.13 -16.76 0.77
CA ARG A 211 20.99 -16.12 -0.54
C ARG A 211 21.96 -14.95 -0.68
N LEU A 212 22.01 -14.07 0.31
CA LEU A 212 22.91 -12.93 0.38
C LEU A 212 24.38 -13.35 0.29
N ARG A 213 24.81 -14.36 1.07
CA ARG A 213 26.19 -14.87 1.00
C ARG A 213 26.56 -15.40 -0.38
N ARG A 214 25.62 -16.07 -1.06
CA ARG A 214 25.86 -16.60 -2.43
C ARG A 214 25.87 -15.48 -3.48
N GLN A 215 25.01 -14.48 -3.33
CA GLN A 215 24.90 -13.39 -4.30
C GLN A 215 26.07 -12.42 -4.19
N VAL A 216 26.48 -12.07 -2.97
CA VAL A 216 27.54 -11.09 -2.71
C VAL A 216 28.93 -11.73 -2.78
N ASP A 217 29.05 -13.00 -2.40
CA ASP A 217 30.31 -13.76 -2.37
C ASP A 217 31.40 -12.99 -1.58
N ASP A 218 32.57 -12.75 -2.16
CA ASP A 218 33.66 -11.95 -1.55
C ASP A 218 33.46 -10.42 -1.71
N GLY A 219 32.35 -10.00 -2.31
CA GLY A 219 32.01 -8.59 -2.55
C GLY A 219 31.58 -7.85 -1.30
N SER A 220 31.10 -6.62 -1.51
CA SER A 220 30.50 -5.82 -0.44
C SER A 220 29.32 -5.01 -0.97
N VAL A 221 28.43 -4.67 -0.05
CA VAL A 221 27.17 -3.99 -0.33
C VAL A 221 27.25 -2.57 0.19
N PHE A 222 26.76 -1.65 -0.61
CA PHE A 222 26.54 -0.27 -0.24
C PHE A 222 25.03 0.00 -0.14
N LEU A 223 24.56 0.64 0.93
CA LEU A 223 23.15 0.94 1.13
C LEU A 223 22.92 2.40 1.57
N LEU A 224 21.91 3.04 0.98
CA LEU A 224 21.45 4.37 1.38
C LEU A 224 20.62 4.29 2.66
N ALA A 225 21.19 4.77 3.77
CA ALA A 225 20.60 4.73 5.10
C ALA A 225 19.63 5.90 5.29
N SER A 226 18.41 5.82 4.74
CA SER A 226 17.42 6.92 4.86
C SER A 226 16.87 7.13 6.27
N GLY A 227 17.03 6.14 7.17
CA GLY A 227 16.42 6.14 8.49
C GLY A 227 14.98 5.62 8.52
N GLY A 228 14.47 5.17 7.37
CA GLY A 228 13.21 4.44 7.28
C GLY A 228 13.36 3.00 7.76
N VAL A 229 12.23 2.41 8.15
CA VAL A 229 12.15 1.01 8.61
C VAL A 229 12.80 0.06 7.61
N ASP A 230 12.42 0.13 6.33
CA ASP A 230 12.86 -0.84 5.31
C ASP A 230 14.38 -0.79 5.09
N SER A 231 14.95 0.42 4.96
CA SER A 231 16.41 0.60 4.84
C SER A 231 17.16 0.10 6.08
N THR A 232 16.56 0.25 7.26
CA THR A 232 17.18 -0.19 8.53
C THR A 232 17.15 -1.71 8.65
N VAL A 233 16.00 -2.34 8.37
CA VAL A 233 15.87 -3.80 8.40
C VAL A 233 16.78 -4.44 7.35
N ALA A 234 16.82 -3.90 6.13
CA ALA A 234 17.71 -4.36 5.07
C ALA A 234 19.18 -4.26 5.50
N ALA A 235 19.62 -3.13 6.07
CA ALA A 235 20.98 -2.94 6.55
C ALA A 235 21.36 -3.96 7.65
N VAL A 236 20.49 -4.15 8.64
CA VAL A 236 20.74 -5.09 9.75
C VAL A 236 20.77 -6.54 9.25
N LEU A 237 19.88 -6.92 8.33
CA LEU A 237 19.88 -8.25 7.74
C LEU A 237 21.15 -8.52 6.93
N ILE A 238 21.55 -7.57 6.07
CA ILE A 238 22.79 -7.69 5.28
C ILE A 238 24.01 -7.79 6.20
N ALA A 239 24.09 -6.93 7.24
CA ALA A 239 25.20 -6.98 8.19
C ALA A 239 25.22 -8.27 9.02
N SER A 240 24.05 -8.81 9.38
CA SER A 240 23.94 -10.09 10.07
C SER A 240 24.39 -11.26 9.18
N ALA A 241 24.04 -11.22 7.89
CA ALA A 241 24.37 -12.27 6.93
C ALA A 241 25.85 -12.28 6.54
N LEU A 242 26.41 -11.11 6.19
CA LEU A 242 27.74 -10.95 5.58
C LEU A 242 28.81 -10.47 6.57
N GLY A 243 28.40 -9.95 7.71
CA GLY A 243 29.26 -9.25 8.65
C GLY A 243 29.32 -7.73 8.38
N PRO A 244 29.47 -6.89 9.42
CA PRO A 244 29.48 -5.43 9.25
C PRO A 244 30.53 -4.90 8.28
N GLY A 245 31.69 -5.56 8.16
CA GLY A 245 32.77 -5.12 7.27
C GLY A 245 32.44 -5.20 5.77
N HIS A 246 31.42 -5.97 5.39
CA HIS A 246 30.94 -6.09 4.00
C HIS A 246 29.78 -5.14 3.68
N LEU A 247 29.41 -4.25 4.61
CA LEU A 247 28.34 -3.29 4.43
C LEU A 247 28.87 -1.87 4.61
N GLN A 248 28.69 -1.04 3.58
CA GLN A 248 28.92 0.41 3.63
C GLN A 248 27.57 1.12 3.64
N LEU A 249 27.41 2.11 4.53
CA LEU A 249 26.18 2.88 4.65
C LEU A 249 26.45 4.34 4.33
N LEU A 250 25.54 4.99 3.63
CA LEU A 250 25.57 6.43 3.39
C LEU A 250 24.24 7.06 3.78
N HIS A 251 24.31 8.01 4.69
CA HIS A 251 23.20 8.90 5.01
C HIS A 251 23.50 10.29 4.47
N ILE A 252 22.65 10.78 3.58
CA ILE A 252 22.70 12.14 3.04
C ILE A 252 21.62 12.96 3.74
N ASP A 253 22.03 13.91 4.57
CA ASP A 253 21.11 14.93 5.08
C ASP A 253 20.87 15.96 3.99
N ASN A 254 19.67 15.91 3.40
CA ASN A 254 19.25 16.84 2.36
C ASN A 254 18.78 18.19 2.90
N GLY A 255 18.84 18.43 4.22
CA GLY A 255 18.39 19.67 4.83
C GLY A 255 16.88 19.83 4.90
N LEU A 256 16.10 18.84 4.46
CA LEU A 256 14.63 18.80 4.46
C LEU A 256 14.06 17.76 5.44
N MET A 257 14.91 17.15 6.26
CA MET A 257 14.55 16.18 7.29
C MET A 257 13.78 16.84 8.46
N ARG A 258 13.10 16.03 9.28
CA ARG A 258 12.49 16.49 10.54
C ARG A 258 13.55 16.99 11.53
N LYS A 259 13.09 17.62 12.61
CA LYS A 259 13.97 18.09 13.68
C LYS A 259 14.80 16.93 14.23
N ASN A 260 16.12 17.08 14.24
CA ASN A 260 17.10 16.09 14.75
C ASN A 260 17.10 14.71 14.07
N GLU A 261 16.32 14.51 13.00
CA GLU A 261 16.12 13.19 12.40
C GLU A 261 17.43 12.58 11.87
N SER A 262 18.28 13.35 11.21
CA SER A 262 19.56 12.87 10.70
C SER A 262 20.52 12.47 11.83
N THR A 263 20.56 13.25 12.91
CA THR A 263 21.34 12.94 14.12
C THR A 263 20.87 11.64 14.76
N GLU A 264 19.55 11.50 14.91
CA GLU A 264 18.93 10.29 15.44
C GLU A 264 19.26 9.07 14.58
N VAL A 265 19.21 9.18 13.25
CA VAL A 265 19.59 8.10 12.33
C VAL A 265 21.03 7.66 12.57
N VAL A 266 21.97 8.61 12.67
CA VAL A 266 23.37 8.30 12.96
C VAL A 266 23.53 7.61 14.32
N GLU A 267 22.79 8.04 15.35
CA GLU A 267 22.79 7.41 16.67
C GLU A 267 22.21 5.99 16.61
N TYR A 268 21.13 5.76 15.88
CA TYR A 268 20.51 4.44 15.73
C TYR A 268 21.46 3.44 15.07
N PHE A 269 22.12 3.81 13.98
CA PHE A 269 23.10 2.92 13.35
C PHE A 269 24.31 2.65 14.24
N LYS A 270 24.70 3.59 15.13
CA LYS A 270 25.71 3.34 16.17
C LYS A 270 25.20 2.34 17.21
N GLU A 271 23.98 2.49 17.72
CA GLU A 271 23.35 1.55 18.66
C GLU A 271 23.25 0.14 18.07
N LEU A 272 23.01 0.02 16.77
CA LEU A 272 22.96 -1.25 16.02
C LEU A 272 24.35 -1.83 15.69
N GLY A 273 25.44 -1.19 16.11
CA GLY A 273 26.81 -1.65 15.84
C GLY A 273 27.29 -1.44 14.40
N LEU A 274 26.59 -0.61 13.62
CA LEU A 274 26.90 -0.29 12.22
C LEU A 274 27.47 1.12 12.03
N GLY A 275 27.70 1.85 13.13
CA GLY A 275 28.10 3.25 13.10
C GLY A 275 29.48 3.52 12.48
N GLU A 276 30.42 2.56 12.54
CA GLU A 276 31.74 2.71 11.91
C GLU A 276 31.69 2.65 10.38
N ASN A 277 30.65 2.01 9.84
CA ASN A 277 30.44 1.87 8.39
C ASN A 277 29.50 2.93 7.82
N LEU A 278 29.02 3.86 8.65
CA LEU A 278 28.09 4.91 8.24
C LEU A 278 28.82 6.19 7.87
N ALA A 279 28.88 6.48 6.58
CA ALA A 279 29.22 7.80 6.07
C ALA A 279 28.03 8.74 6.24
N PHE A 280 28.24 9.85 6.96
CA PHE A 280 27.28 10.94 7.07
C PHE A 280 27.72 12.10 6.17
N VAL A 281 26.81 12.59 5.32
CA VAL A 281 27.03 13.75 4.45
C VAL A 281 25.95 14.78 4.72
N ASP A 282 26.35 15.97 5.15
CA ASP A 282 25.47 17.15 5.20
C ASP A 282 25.49 17.84 3.83
N ALA A 283 24.39 17.69 3.08
CA ALA A 283 24.17 18.32 1.78
C ALA A 283 23.15 19.47 1.86
N THR A 284 22.85 19.98 3.06
CA THR A 284 21.81 20.99 3.27
C THR A 284 21.95 22.19 2.33
N GLU A 285 23.17 22.70 2.12
CA GLU A 285 23.37 23.84 1.20
C GLU A 285 23.08 23.48 -0.26
N ASP A 286 23.48 22.29 -0.73
CA ASP A 286 23.22 21.83 -2.10
C ASP A 286 21.71 21.90 -2.42
N PHE A 287 20.88 21.36 -1.51
CA PHE A 287 19.42 21.34 -1.68
C PHE A 287 18.75 22.70 -1.50
N LEU A 288 19.18 23.49 -0.51
CA LEU A 288 18.58 24.81 -0.28
C LEU A 288 18.89 25.79 -1.40
N SER A 289 20.10 25.75 -1.96
CA SER A 289 20.45 26.54 -3.15
C SER A 289 19.65 26.09 -4.36
N ALA A 290 19.48 24.78 -4.57
CA ALA A 290 18.69 24.27 -5.69
C ALA A 290 17.19 24.63 -5.61
N LEU A 291 16.65 24.75 -4.39
CA LEU A 291 15.24 25.09 -4.13
C LEU A 291 14.96 26.60 -4.02
N GLU A 292 15.96 27.45 -4.22
CA GLU A 292 15.79 28.90 -4.10
C GLU A 292 14.75 29.40 -5.12
N GLY A 293 13.77 30.15 -4.63
CA GLY A 293 12.72 30.73 -5.48
C GLY A 293 11.63 29.75 -5.94
N VAL A 294 11.78 28.43 -5.71
CA VAL A 294 10.86 27.41 -6.24
C VAL A 294 9.58 27.34 -5.42
N ILE A 295 8.43 27.40 -6.11
CA ILE A 295 7.10 27.32 -5.49
C ILE A 295 6.32 26.06 -5.90
N GLU A 296 6.46 25.63 -7.16
CA GLU A 296 5.66 24.56 -7.76
C GLU A 296 6.00 23.19 -7.15
N PRO A 297 5.02 22.44 -6.60
CA PRO A 297 5.29 21.19 -5.88
C PRO A 297 5.99 20.10 -6.70
N GLU A 298 5.60 19.93 -7.97
CA GLU A 298 6.22 18.93 -8.85
C GLU A 298 7.63 19.35 -9.27
N GLU A 299 7.86 20.66 -9.46
CA GLU A 299 9.20 21.17 -9.74
C GLU A 299 10.13 21.02 -8.53
N LYS A 300 9.64 21.31 -7.32
CA LYS A 300 10.39 21.03 -6.08
C LYS A 300 10.78 19.57 -5.99
N ARG A 301 9.85 18.66 -6.30
CA ARG A 301 10.09 17.21 -6.31
C ARG A 301 11.18 16.80 -7.31
N ARG A 302 11.09 17.30 -8.55
CA ARG A 302 12.09 17.05 -9.59
C ARG A 302 13.47 17.54 -9.15
N ILE A 303 13.56 18.78 -8.69
CA ILE A 303 14.81 19.38 -8.22
C ILE A 303 15.41 18.59 -7.07
N ILE A 304 14.61 18.20 -6.06
CA ILE A 304 15.09 17.39 -4.94
C ILE A 304 15.63 16.04 -5.42
N GLY A 305 14.94 15.39 -6.37
CA GLY A 305 15.42 14.14 -6.96
C GLY A 305 16.76 14.33 -7.69
N ASP A 306 16.83 15.31 -8.58
CA ASP A 306 18.03 15.61 -9.38
C ASP A 306 19.23 15.97 -8.48
N THR A 307 19.03 16.85 -7.50
CA THR A 307 20.09 17.23 -6.54
C THR A 307 20.54 16.05 -5.69
N PHE A 308 19.62 15.16 -5.28
CA PHE A 308 20.00 13.95 -4.56
C PHE A 308 20.91 13.06 -5.39
N ILE A 309 20.63 12.90 -6.69
CA ILE A 309 21.44 12.11 -7.61
C ILE A 309 22.84 12.73 -7.77
N GLU A 310 22.92 14.04 -7.94
CA GLU A 310 24.19 14.77 -8.07
C GLU A 310 25.07 14.61 -6.83
N VAL A 311 24.49 14.85 -5.64
CA VAL A 311 25.17 14.67 -4.36
C VAL A 311 25.57 13.22 -4.17
N PHE A 312 24.67 12.27 -4.42
CA PHE A 312 24.97 10.85 -4.31
C PHE A 312 26.16 10.45 -5.18
N ASN A 313 26.17 10.81 -6.47
CA ASN A 313 27.25 10.48 -7.39
C ASN A 313 28.59 11.10 -6.98
N ARG A 314 28.57 12.34 -6.46
CA ARG A 314 29.75 13.02 -5.93
C ARG A 314 30.33 12.26 -4.74
N GLU A 315 29.49 11.90 -3.78
CA GLU A 315 29.90 11.23 -2.56
C GLU A 315 30.27 9.76 -2.79
N ALA A 316 29.58 9.08 -3.71
CA ALA A 316 29.87 7.69 -4.05
C ALA A 316 31.29 7.55 -4.60
N LYS A 317 31.69 8.42 -5.54
CA LYS A 317 33.06 8.47 -6.07
C LYS A 317 34.09 8.86 -5.01
N ARG A 318 33.74 9.79 -4.11
CA ARG A 318 34.64 10.24 -3.03
C ARG A 318 34.91 9.12 -2.03
N LEU A 319 33.90 8.31 -1.73
CA LEU A 319 33.96 7.20 -0.77
C LEU A 319 34.46 5.90 -1.41
N GLY A 320 34.54 5.82 -2.74
CA GLY A 320 34.94 4.61 -3.46
C GLY A 320 33.90 3.49 -3.37
N ILE A 321 32.62 3.84 -3.28
CA ILE A 321 31.51 2.88 -3.16
C ILE A 321 30.85 2.54 -4.51
N ASP A 322 31.40 3.06 -5.60
CA ASP A 322 30.92 2.88 -6.98
C ASP A 322 31.14 1.46 -7.53
N ASP A 323 32.10 0.71 -6.98
CA ASP A 323 32.37 -0.69 -7.31
C ASP A 323 31.56 -1.70 -6.45
N HIS A 324 30.77 -1.22 -5.49
CA HIS A 324 29.99 -2.08 -4.59
C HIS A 324 28.66 -2.50 -5.21
N LEU A 325 28.02 -3.52 -4.64
CA LEU A 325 26.63 -3.87 -4.95
C LEU A 325 25.69 -2.89 -4.22
N LEU A 326 24.62 -2.45 -4.87
CA LEU A 326 23.62 -1.57 -4.26
C LEU A 326 22.59 -2.38 -3.46
N GLY A 327 22.56 -2.20 -2.15
CA GLY A 327 21.53 -2.72 -1.26
C GLY A 327 20.30 -1.80 -1.25
N GLN A 328 19.11 -2.37 -1.44
CA GLN A 328 17.85 -1.63 -1.38
C GLN A 328 16.83 -2.30 -0.44
N GLY A 329 16.06 -1.48 0.27
CA GLY A 329 14.94 -1.93 1.10
C GLY A 329 13.64 -2.13 0.32
N THR A 330 13.71 -2.49 -0.96
CA THR A 330 12.53 -2.72 -1.81
C THR A 330 11.68 -3.85 -1.24
N ILE A 331 10.36 -3.65 -1.19
CA ILE A 331 9.41 -4.63 -0.63
C ILE A 331 8.48 -5.19 -1.71
N TYR A 332 7.78 -6.29 -1.41
CA TYR A 332 6.95 -7.02 -2.37
C TYR A 332 5.95 -6.15 -3.15
N PRO A 333 5.19 -5.24 -2.51
CA PRO A 333 4.30 -4.33 -3.25
C PRO A 333 5.01 -3.47 -4.32
N ASP A 334 6.28 -3.10 -4.12
CA ASP A 334 7.01 -2.27 -5.07
C ASP A 334 7.36 -3.04 -6.36
N THR A 335 7.52 -4.36 -6.29
CA THR A 335 7.82 -5.22 -7.46
C THR A 335 6.62 -5.41 -8.39
N ILE A 336 5.43 -5.55 -7.81
CA ILE A 336 4.19 -5.71 -8.60
C ILE A 336 3.83 -4.39 -9.28
N GLU A 337 3.93 -3.27 -8.56
CA GLU A 337 3.69 -1.95 -9.16
C GLU A 337 4.63 -1.65 -10.33
N THR A 338 5.86 -2.18 -10.32
CA THR A 338 6.85 -1.99 -11.38
C THR A 338 6.79 -3.04 -12.49
N GLY A 339 6.20 -4.22 -12.27
CA GLY A 339 5.92 -5.23 -13.29
C GLY A 339 4.58 -5.04 -14.00
N ALA A 340 3.56 -4.53 -13.29
CA ALA A 340 2.22 -4.24 -13.77
C ALA A 340 2.09 -2.86 -14.46
N THR A 341 3.19 -2.12 -14.65
CA THR A 341 3.26 -0.89 -15.46
C THR A 341 3.07 -1.15 -16.96
N LYS A 342 1.97 -1.78 -17.34
CA LYS A 342 1.27 -1.50 -18.60
C LYS A 342 0.11 -0.51 -18.40
N ARG A 343 -0.31 -0.21 -17.15
CA ARG A 343 -1.51 0.64 -16.89
C ARG A 343 -1.37 1.74 -15.82
N SER A 344 -0.21 1.94 -15.16
CA SER A 344 -0.04 2.92 -14.08
C SER A 344 1.33 3.62 -14.16
N ASP A 345 1.45 4.61 -15.05
CA ASP A 345 2.74 5.15 -15.48
C ASP A 345 3.34 6.30 -14.63
N THR A 346 2.83 6.68 -13.46
CA THR A 346 3.26 7.98 -12.88
C THR A 346 3.45 8.13 -11.36
N ILE A 347 3.37 7.07 -10.54
CA ILE A 347 3.20 7.31 -9.08
C ILE A 347 4.43 7.05 -8.18
N LYS A 348 5.47 6.32 -8.60
CA LYS A 348 6.69 6.14 -7.78
C LYS A 348 7.98 6.40 -8.56
N THR A 349 8.33 7.67 -8.76
CA THR A 349 9.49 8.08 -9.58
C THR A 349 10.71 8.59 -8.79
N HIS A 350 10.74 8.55 -7.45
CA HIS A 350 11.71 9.42 -6.73
C HIS A 350 12.84 8.72 -5.97
N HIS A 351 12.88 7.39 -5.89
CA HIS A 351 14.03 6.69 -5.27
C HIS A 351 14.56 5.48 -6.04
N ASN A 352 13.78 4.87 -6.94
CA ASN A 352 14.18 3.60 -7.59
C ASN A 352 14.49 3.70 -9.09
N ARG A 353 14.46 4.90 -9.70
CA ARG A 353 14.76 5.08 -11.14
C ARG A 353 15.67 6.27 -11.39
N VAL A 354 16.81 6.28 -10.71
CA VAL A 354 17.96 7.06 -11.18
C VAL A 354 18.58 6.25 -12.31
N PRO A 355 18.98 6.83 -13.46
CA PRO A 355 19.60 6.10 -14.56
C PRO A 355 20.77 5.20 -14.13
N ILE A 356 21.51 5.61 -13.10
CA ILE A 356 22.60 4.81 -12.51
C ILE A 356 22.10 3.59 -11.74
N ILE A 357 20.94 3.68 -11.08
CA ILE A 357 20.31 2.54 -10.40
C ILE A 357 19.76 1.57 -11.44
N GLU A 358 19.15 2.07 -12.53
CA GLU A 358 18.70 1.21 -13.64
C GLU A 358 19.88 0.49 -14.31
N GLU A 359 21.01 1.16 -14.49
CA GLU A 359 22.25 0.55 -14.98
C GLU A 359 22.73 -0.55 -14.01
N LEU A 360 22.78 -0.29 -12.70
CA LEU A 360 23.15 -1.29 -11.70
C LEU A 360 22.17 -2.48 -11.65
N ILE A 361 20.87 -2.25 -11.80
CA ILE A 361 19.86 -3.31 -11.91
C ILE A 361 20.13 -4.17 -13.15
N ASN A 362 20.34 -3.54 -14.31
CA ASN A 362 20.62 -4.23 -15.57
C ASN A 362 21.94 -5.02 -15.53
N GLU A 363 22.93 -4.54 -14.78
CA GLU A 363 24.20 -5.23 -14.52
C GLU A 363 24.09 -6.34 -13.46
N GLY A 364 22.93 -6.51 -12.81
CA GLY A 364 22.74 -7.51 -11.75
C GLY A 364 23.46 -7.14 -10.44
N ARG A 365 23.75 -5.87 -10.23
CA ARG A 365 24.53 -5.34 -9.11
C ARG A 365 23.67 -4.84 -7.94
N VAL A 366 22.43 -5.32 -7.83
CA VAL A 366 21.46 -4.90 -6.81
C VAL A 366 21.11 -6.07 -5.88
N VAL A 367 21.02 -5.77 -4.59
CA VAL A 367 20.71 -6.71 -3.51
C VAL A 367 19.46 -6.23 -2.78
N GLU A 368 18.36 -6.97 -2.88
CA GLU A 368 17.05 -6.61 -2.33
C GLU A 368 16.56 -7.68 -1.34
N PRO A 369 17.05 -7.65 -0.09
CA PRO A 369 16.76 -8.71 0.88
C PRO A 369 15.31 -8.72 1.38
N LEU A 370 14.54 -7.67 1.12
CA LEU A 370 13.16 -7.53 1.57
C LEU A 370 12.13 -7.70 0.44
N VAL A 371 12.60 -8.03 -0.77
CA VAL A 371 11.79 -8.05 -2.00
C VAL A 371 10.58 -8.97 -1.92
N GLU A 372 10.65 -10.03 -1.13
CA GLU A 372 9.56 -10.98 -0.96
C GLU A 372 8.60 -10.60 0.18
N LEU A 373 8.86 -9.53 0.94
CA LEU A 373 8.12 -9.20 2.17
C LEU A 373 7.11 -8.07 2.00
N TYR A 374 5.97 -8.17 2.67
CA TYR A 374 5.09 -7.02 2.93
C TYR A 374 5.60 -6.16 4.08
N LYS A 375 5.10 -4.93 4.17
CA LYS A 375 5.49 -3.97 5.21
C LYS A 375 5.31 -4.49 6.64
N VAL A 376 4.28 -5.30 6.89
CA VAL A 376 4.05 -5.93 8.20
C VAL A 376 5.13 -6.97 8.51
N GLU A 377 5.48 -7.81 7.53
CA GLU A 377 6.54 -8.81 7.65
C GLU A 377 7.92 -8.17 7.83
N VAL A 378 8.20 -7.04 7.15
CA VAL A 378 9.44 -6.27 7.38
C VAL A 378 9.53 -5.78 8.82
N ARG A 379 8.41 -5.38 9.44
CA ARG A 379 8.40 -4.98 10.85
C ARG A 379 8.66 -6.16 11.78
N GLU A 380 7.98 -7.27 11.56
CA GLU A 380 8.19 -8.51 12.31
C GLU A 380 9.64 -8.99 12.20
N LEU A 381 10.21 -8.94 10.99
CA LEU A 381 11.61 -9.23 10.72
C LEU A 381 12.54 -8.29 11.50
N GLY A 382 12.24 -6.99 11.52
CA GLY A 382 13.00 -6.01 12.27
C GLY A 382 13.03 -6.30 13.78
N GLU A 383 11.89 -6.65 14.35
CA GLU A 383 11.79 -7.08 15.76
C GLU A 383 12.62 -8.34 16.03
N LYS A 384 12.59 -9.32 15.12
CA LYS A 384 13.39 -10.55 15.22
C LYS A 384 14.90 -10.31 15.13
N LEU A 385 15.31 -9.32 14.33
CA LEU A 385 16.70 -8.87 14.23
C LEU A 385 17.15 -8.01 15.43
N GLY A 386 16.27 -7.80 16.42
CA GLY A 386 16.60 -7.03 17.63
C GLY A 386 16.58 -5.52 17.44
N ILE A 387 15.96 -5.02 16.36
CA ILE A 387 15.83 -3.59 16.12
C ILE A 387 14.83 -3.01 17.13
N PRO A 388 15.15 -1.90 17.81
CA PRO A 388 14.25 -1.28 18.79
C PRO A 388 12.86 -0.96 18.21
N ASP A 389 11.82 -1.24 18.99
CA ASP A 389 10.41 -1.03 18.65
C ASP A 389 10.11 0.38 18.10
N LYS A 390 10.68 1.41 18.75
CA LYS A 390 10.59 2.83 18.34
C LYS A 390 11.05 3.08 16.89
N LEU A 391 11.95 2.25 16.36
CA LEU A 391 12.45 2.36 14.99
C LEU A 391 11.57 1.59 14.01
N VAL A 392 11.12 0.40 14.40
CA VAL A 392 10.27 -0.48 13.58
C VAL A 392 8.89 0.13 13.32
N HIS A 393 8.31 0.79 14.32
CA HIS A 393 6.97 1.40 14.25
C HIS A 393 6.99 2.90 13.94
N ARG A 394 8.14 3.43 13.52
CA ARG A 394 8.29 4.84 13.15
C ARG A 394 7.34 5.21 12.00
N HIS A 395 6.71 6.37 12.13
CA HIS A 395 5.86 6.92 11.07
C HIS A 395 6.67 7.19 9.79
N PRO A 396 6.21 6.71 8.62
CA PRO A 396 6.86 6.97 7.34
C PRO A 396 7.08 8.47 7.10
N PHE A 397 8.23 8.79 6.50
CA PHE A 397 8.58 10.13 6.09
C PHE A 397 8.95 10.11 4.60
N PRO A 398 8.37 10.99 3.77
CA PRO A 398 8.62 10.97 2.33
C PRO A 398 10.06 11.40 2.05
N GLY A 399 10.68 10.88 1.00
CA GLY A 399 12.06 11.26 0.68
C GLY A 399 12.28 12.74 0.37
N PRO A 400 11.36 13.45 -0.33
CA PRO A 400 11.42 14.91 -0.43
C PRO A 400 11.18 15.66 0.89
N GLY A 401 10.89 14.93 1.97
CA GLY A 401 10.79 15.42 3.33
C GLY A 401 9.85 16.61 3.51
N LEU A 402 10.33 17.60 4.25
CA LEU A 402 9.62 18.86 4.48
C LEU A 402 9.51 19.72 3.21
N GLY A 403 10.29 19.45 2.15
CA GLY A 403 10.23 20.20 0.89
C GLY A 403 8.85 20.14 0.22
N VAL A 404 8.13 19.02 0.38
CA VAL A 404 6.76 18.84 -0.12
C VAL A 404 5.68 19.10 0.94
N ARG A 405 6.07 19.31 2.21
CA ARG A 405 5.15 19.71 3.29
C ARG A 405 5.12 21.20 3.54
N LEU A 406 6.16 21.93 3.12
CA LEU A 406 6.21 23.38 3.14
C LEU A 406 5.44 23.93 1.93
N LEU A 407 4.27 24.51 2.17
CA LEU A 407 3.53 25.23 1.14
C LEU A 407 4.30 26.49 0.74
N CYS A 408 4.52 26.64 -0.56
CA CYS A 408 5.22 27.77 -1.15
C CYS A 408 4.27 28.49 -2.11
N ASN A 409 4.35 29.82 -2.15
CA ASN A 409 3.48 30.66 -2.95
C ASN A 409 4.19 31.99 -3.25
N ASN A 410 3.84 32.64 -4.35
CA ASN A 410 4.42 33.93 -4.78
C ASN A 410 3.78 35.16 -4.11
N GLY A 411 2.72 34.96 -3.31
CA GLY A 411 1.92 36.01 -2.66
C GLY A 411 0.62 36.34 -3.39
N ASP A 412 0.36 35.70 -4.53
CA ASP A 412 -0.86 35.93 -5.29
C ASP A 412 -1.99 35.00 -4.83
N ASP A 413 -3.18 35.59 -4.64
CA ASP A 413 -4.40 34.85 -4.36
C ASP A 413 -4.86 34.11 -5.63
N ASP A 414 -4.86 32.77 -5.60
CA ASP A 414 -5.57 31.97 -6.60
C ASP A 414 -7.04 31.85 -6.17
N ARG A 415 -7.91 32.55 -6.88
CA ARG A 415 -9.37 32.53 -6.65
C ARG A 415 -10.12 31.94 -7.84
N LEU A 416 -9.45 31.22 -8.73
CA LEU A 416 -10.11 30.63 -9.89
C LEU A 416 -11.19 29.63 -9.42
N GLY A 417 -12.43 29.82 -9.86
CA GLY A 417 -13.55 28.97 -9.48
C GLY A 417 -14.26 29.35 -8.18
N PHE A 418 -13.83 30.41 -7.48
CA PHE A 418 -14.50 30.87 -6.26
C PHE A 418 -15.97 31.25 -6.50
N ASP A 419 -16.29 31.73 -7.71
CA ASP A 419 -17.64 32.02 -8.18
C ASP A 419 -18.57 30.79 -8.16
N GLN A 420 -18.01 29.58 -8.18
CA GLN A 420 -18.75 28.32 -8.08
C GLN A 420 -18.61 27.69 -6.69
N ILE A 421 -17.42 27.79 -6.08
CA ILE A 421 -17.13 27.22 -4.77
C ILE A 421 -17.94 27.91 -3.67
N GLU A 422 -17.85 29.23 -3.54
CA GLU A 422 -18.43 29.95 -2.40
C GLU A 422 -19.97 29.83 -2.31
N PRO A 423 -20.73 29.92 -3.41
CA PRO A 423 -22.18 29.70 -3.37
C PRO A 423 -22.57 28.26 -3.01
N ALA A 424 -21.74 27.27 -3.34
CA ALA A 424 -21.99 25.87 -3.00
C ALA A 424 -21.70 25.58 -1.51
N LEU A 425 -20.67 26.20 -0.93
CA LEU A 425 -20.24 25.92 0.44
C LEU A 425 -21.25 26.34 1.50
N THR A 426 -21.76 27.57 1.42
CA THR A 426 -22.65 28.17 2.44
C THR A 426 -23.85 27.28 2.80
N PRO A 427 -24.71 26.86 1.84
CA PRO A 427 -25.87 26.04 2.16
C PRO A 427 -25.50 24.64 2.68
N ILE A 428 -24.31 24.12 2.34
CA ILE A 428 -23.82 22.85 2.87
C ILE A 428 -23.44 23.04 4.34
N THR A 429 -22.56 23.99 4.64
CA THR A 429 -21.96 24.10 5.98
C THR A 429 -22.92 24.64 7.03
N GLU A 430 -23.87 25.51 6.65
CA GLU A 430 -24.91 26.01 7.57
C GLU A 430 -25.78 24.89 8.13
N ARG A 431 -26.09 23.84 7.34
CA ARG A 431 -26.82 22.65 7.81
C ARG A 431 -26.09 21.95 8.96
N PHE A 432 -24.77 22.05 8.96
CA PHE A 432 -23.93 21.49 10.01
C PHE A 432 -23.64 22.49 11.15
N GLY A 433 -24.10 23.74 11.06
CA GLY A 433 -23.78 24.79 12.03
C GLY A 433 -22.33 25.26 11.92
N LEU A 434 -21.74 25.17 10.73
CA LEU A 434 -20.37 25.54 10.41
C LEU A 434 -20.34 26.73 9.45
N LYS A 435 -19.28 27.53 9.56
CA LYS A 435 -18.90 28.52 8.55
C LYS A 435 -17.77 27.97 7.69
N ALA A 436 -17.75 28.35 6.42
CA ALA A 436 -16.71 27.97 5.48
C ALA A 436 -15.99 29.21 4.93
N LEU A 437 -14.69 29.08 4.71
CA LEU A 437 -13.87 30.05 3.99
C LEU A 437 -13.01 29.29 2.98
N ALA A 438 -13.21 29.54 1.68
CA ALA A 438 -12.34 29.00 0.64
C ALA A 438 -10.95 29.65 0.75
N LEU A 439 -9.90 28.84 0.68
CA LEU A 439 -8.52 29.33 0.80
C LEU A 439 -7.93 29.62 -0.59
N PRO A 440 -7.27 30.78 -0.79
CA PRO A 440 -6.89 31.28 -2.11
C PRO A 440 -5.57 30.66 -2.61
N PHE A 441 -5.43 29.35 -2.44
CA PHE A 441 -4.32 28.55 -2.94
C PHE A 441 -4.81 27.12 -3.21
N ARG A 442 -4.08 26.39 -4.05
CA ARG A 442 -4.39 25.00 -4.35
C ARG A 442 -3.59 24.04 -3.49
N SER A 443 -4.19 22.90 -3.20
CA SER A 443 -3.52 21.74 -2.62
C SER A 443 -3.70 20.53 -3.51
N VAL A 444 -2.84 19.53 -3.37
CA VAL A 444 -2.99 18.26 -4.08
C VAL A 444 -4.10 17.40 -3.44
N GLY A 445 -4.87 16.71 -4.28
CA GLY A 445 -5.85 15.68 -3.93
C GLY A 445 -5.92 14.60 -5.01
N VAL A 446 -6.74 13.58 -4.79
CA VAL A 446 -7.01 12.51 -5.77
C VAL A 446 -8.51 12.46 -6.00
N LYS A 447 -8.94 12.51 -7.26
CA LYS A 447 -10.34 12.37 -7.67
C LYS A 447 -10.40 11.39 -8.83
N ALA A 448 -11.19 10.33 -8.70
CA ALA A 448 -11.30 9.25 -9.69
C ALA A 448 -9.92 8.76 -10.16
N ASP A 449 -9.04 8.44 -9.21
CA ASP A 449 -7.67 7.95 -9.42
C ASP A 449 -6.72 8.92 -10.17
N VAL A 450 -7.14 10.15 -10.45
CA VAL A 450 -6.30 11.19 -11.05
C VAL A 450 -5.92 12.24 -10.00
N ARG A 451 -4.66 12.68 -10.06
CA ARG A 451 -4.16 13.79 -9.23
C ARG A 451 -4.85 15.09 -9.62
N ALA A 452 -5.45 15.77 -8.64
CA ALA A 452 -6.15 17.03 -8.82
C ALA A 452 -5.55 18.14 -7.93
N TYR A 453 -5.48 19.37 -8.45
CA TYR A 453 -5.08 20.56 -7.70
C TYR A 453 -6.27 21.49 -7.56
N GLU A 454 -6.79 21.56 -6.34
CA GLU A 454 -8.06 22.21 -6.01
C GLU A 454 -7.94 22.96 -4.68
N HIS A 455 -8.95 23.78 -4.36
CA HIS A 455 -8.92 24.67 -3.21
C HIS A 455 -9.26 23.94 -1.91
N PRO A 456 -8.46 24.10 -0.86
CA PRO A 456 -8.88 23.75 0.48
C PRO A 456 -9.95 24.73 1.00
N VAL A 457 -10.78 24.24 1.91
CA VAL A 457 -11.78 25.05 2.62
C VAL A 457 -11.51 25.00 4.11
N MET A 458 -11.47 26.16 4.76
CA MET A 458 -11.42 26.26 6.20
C MET A 458 -12.83 26.23 6.79
N LEU A 459 -13.09 25.25 7.65
CA LEU A 459 -14.34 25.12 8.40
C LEU A 459 -14.16 25.72 9.80
N SER A 460 -15.12 26.52 10.24
CA SER A 460 -15.13 27.15 11.57
C SER A 460 -16.44 26.90 12.29
N GLY A 461 -16.37 26.50 13.55
CA GLY A 461 -17.53 26.28 14.41
C GLY A 461 -17.26 25.21 15.47
N ASN A 462 -18.11 25.20 16.50
CA ASN A 462 -18.03 24.25 17.61
C ASN A 462 -19.08 23.14 17.40
N VAL A 463 -18.63 22.00 16.88
CA VAL A 463 -19.47 20.83 16.59
C VAL A 463 -18.78 19.56 17.08
N SER A 464 -19.53 18.46 17.22
CA SER A 464 -18.94 17.15 17.50
C SER A 464 -18.07 16.67 16.34
N TRP A 465 -17.11 15.82 16.64
CA TRP A 465 -16.23 15.21 15.65
C TRP A 465 -17.01 14.50 14.53
N ASP A 466 -18.02 13.70 14.88
CA ASP A 466 -18.85 12.99 13.89
C ASP A 466 -19.56 13.96 12.93
N LYS A 467 -20.05 15.08 13.46
CA LYS A 467 -20.71 16.11 12.65
C LYS A 467 -19.72 16.83 11.73
N LEU A 468 -18.49 17.04 12.20
CA LEU A 468 -17.41 17.58 11.38
C LEU A 468 -17.06 16.61 10.24
N ILE A 469 -16.89 15.31 10.51
CA ILE A 469 -16.61 14.28 9.50
C ILE A 469 -17.73 14.17 8.45
N GLN A 470 -19.00 14.25 8.87
CA GLN A 470 -20.12 14.32 7.94
C GLN A 470 -20.06 15.58 7.07
N ALA A 471 -19.80 16.74 7.68
CA ALA A 471 -19.71 18.00 6.96
C ALA A 471 -18.56 17.99 5.93
N THR A 472 -17.38 17.49 6.30
CA THR A 472 -16.24 17.41 5.37
C THR A 472 -16.55 16.49 4.20
N SER A 473 -17.17 15.34 4.46
CA SER A 473 -17.58 14.38 3.41
C SER A 473 -18.55 15.02 2.41
N THR A 474 -19.58 15.71 2.91
CA THR A 474 -20.54 16.43 2.05
C THR A 474 -19.87 17.57 1.28
N VAL A 475 -19.01 18.37 1.92
CA VAL A 475 -18.29 19.45 1.23
C VAL A 475 -17.43 18.91 0.09
N THR A 476 -16.65 17.85 0.31
CA THR A 476 -15.78 17.29 -0.73
C THR A 476 -16.54 16.58 -1.85
N ALA A 477 -17.74 16.08 -1.58
CA ALA A 477 -18.58 15.43 -2.57
C ALA A 477 -19.35 16.44 -3.43
N ASP A 478 -19.92 17.47 -2.80
CA ASP A 478 -20.93 18.33 -3.43
C ASP A 478 -20.36 19.71 -3.86
N ALA A 479 -19.28 20.20 -3.23
CA ALA A 479 -18.66 21.47 -3.61
C ALA A 479 -17.63 21.26 -4.74
N PRO A 480 -17.86 21.81 -5.95
CA PRO A 480 -16.92 21.66 -7.05
C PRO A 480 -15.60 22.37 -6.73
N GLY A 481 -14.47 21.85 -7.21
CA GLY A 481 -13.17 22.52 -7.04
C GLY A 481 -12.61 22.49 -5.62
N VAL A 482 -13.18 21.68 -4.72
CA VAL A 482 -12.71 21.46 -3.34
C VAL A 482 -12.18 20.03 -3.17
N ASN A 483 -10.99 19.90 -2.58
CA ASN A 483 -10.36 18.60 -2.29
C ASN A 483 -9.99 18.38 -0.83
N ARG A 484 -10.11 19.39 0.03
CA ARG A 484 -9.64 19.32 1.41
C ARG A 484 -10.43 20.25 2.30
N CYS A 485 -10.69 19.81 3.53
CA CYS A 485 -11.20 20.65 4.59
C CYS A 485 -10.14 20.77 5.70
N VAL A 486 -9.93 21.99 6.21
CA VAL A 486 -9.12 22.25 7.40
C VAL A 486 -10.00 22.83 8.49
N TRP A 487 -9.84 22.37 9.73
CA TRP A 487 -10.66 22.87 10.84
C TRP A 487 -9.94 24.01 11.56
N ASN A 488 -10.62 25.15 11.67
CA ASN A 488 -10.16 26.28 12.45
C ASN A 488 -10.31 25.99 13.95
N LEU A 489 -9.18 25.90 14.64
CA LEU A 489 -9.12 25.70 16.09
C LEU A 489 -9.17 27.03 16.88
N ALA A 490 -9.18 28.18 16.20
CA ALA A 490 -9.34 29.47 16.85
C ALA A 490 -10.80 29.71 17.27
N THR A 491 -11.01 30.57 18.26
CA THR A 491 -12.34 30.94 18.76
C THR A 491 -13.17 31.70 17.73
N GLU A 492 -12.53 32.44 16.83
CA GLU A 492 -13.18 33.28 15.84
C GLU A 492 -12.96 32.72 14.43
N ALA A 493 -14.02 32.78 13.62
CA ALA A 493 -13.94 32.41 12.21
C ALA A 493 -13.27 33.55 11.42
N PRO A 494 -12.18 33.29 10.69
CA PRO A 494 -11.61 34.30 9.82
C PRO A 494 -12.61 34.72 8.73
N ILE A 495 -12.58 35.99 8.37
CA ILE A 495 -13.45 36.59 7.36
C ILE A 495 -12.80 36.67 5.97
N SER A 496 -11.47 36.60 5.92
CA SER A 496 -10.69 36.57 4.69
C SER A 496 -9.42 35.76 4.89
N ALA A 497 -8.89 35.26 3.78
CA ALA A 497 -7.58 34.64 3.69
C ALA A 497 -6.85 35.24 2.49
N HIS A 498 -5.53 35.37 2.61
CA HIS A 498 -4.65 35.86 1.57
C HIS A 498 -3.40 35.00 1.52
N ALA A 499 -2.90 34.72 0.32
CA ALA A 499 -1.62 34.08 0.15
C ALA A 499 -0.50 35.03 0.61
N VAL A 500 0.52 34.47 1.26
CA VAL A 500 1.73 35.20 1.65
C VAL A 500 2.89 34.63 0.86
N ALA A 501 3.68 35.51 0.25
CA ALA A 501 4.86 35.12 -0.48
C ALA A 501 5.82 34.35 0.42
N GLY A 502 6.25 33.18 -0.03
CA GLY A 502 7.18 32.34 0.71
C GLY A 502 7.66 31.16 -0.09
N THR A 503 8.96 30.96 -0.10
CA THR A 503 9.67 29.83 -0.75
C THR A 503 10.36 28.96 0.30
N VAL A 504 11.12 27.95 -0.11
CA VAL A 504 11.90 27.12 0.82
C VAL A 504 13.06 27.95 1.38
N THR A 505 13.05 28.25 2.68
CA THR A 505 14.16 28.93 3.37
C THR A 505 14.49 28.24 4.69
N ARG A 506 15.69 28.48 5.23
CA ARG A 506 16.13 27.93 6.52
C ARG A 506 15.17 28.29 7.65
N GLU A 507 14.71 29.53 7.69
CA GLU A 507 13.82 30.04 8.73
C GLU A 507 12.45 29.37 8.67
N ARG A 508 11.87 29.24 7.47
CA ARG A 508 10.56 28.60 7.29
C ARG A 508 10.62 27.11 7.56
N LEU A 509 11.70 26.44 7.13
CA LEU A 509 11.93 25.02 7.46
C LEU A 509 12.13 24.83 8.96
N LYS A 510 12.88 25.69 9.63
CA LYS A 510 13.06 25.64 11.09
C LYS A 510 11.71 25.76 11.81
N LEU A 511 10.86 26.71 11.41
CA LEU A 511 9.52 26.84 12.00
C LEU A 511 8.67 25.58 11.77
N LEU A 512 8.69 25.04 10.55
CA LEU A 512 7.95 23.82 10.21
C LEU A 512 8.45 22.60 11.00
N ARG A 513 9.77 22.49 11.21
CA ARG A 513 10.40 21.44 12.03
C ARG A 513 9.94 21.48 13.48
N GLU A 514 9.85 22.68 14.06
CA GLU A 514 9.35 22.84 15.43
C GLU A 514 7.87 22.43 15.52
N ALA A 515 7.05 22.84 14.55
CA ALA A 515 5.64 22.46 14.50
C ALA A 515 5.46 20.93 14.32
N ASP A 516 6.19 20.32 13.39
CA ASP A 516 6.17 18.86 13.17
C ASP A 516 6.61 18.12 14.44
N ALA A 517 7.68 18.55 15.12
CA ALA A 517 8.15 17.94 16.35
C ALA A 517 7.10 17.97 17.49
N ILE A 518 6.38 19.08 17.66
CA ILE A 518 5.30 19.19 18.65
C ILE A 518 4.17 18.19 18.36
N VAL A 519 3.78 18.07 17.09
CA VAL A 519 2.73 17.13 16.68
C VAL A 519 3.18 15.69 16.87
N MET A 520 4.39 15.35 16.43
CA MET A 520 4.94 13.99 16.54
C MET A 520 5.16 13.56 17.98
N GLN A 521 5.37 14.49 18.92
CA GLN A 521 5.46 14.18 20.36
C GLN A 521 4.09 13.88 21.00
N ALA A 522 3.00 14.40 20.40
CA ALA A 522 1.65 14.22 20.91
C ALA A 522 0.95 12.96 20.37
N LEU A 523 1.42 12.44 19.23
CA LEU A 523 1.03 11.16 18.64
C LEU A 523 1.79 10.02 19.34
#